data_AF-A0A1G6B275-F1
#
_entry.id   AF-A0A1G6B275-F1
#
_cell.length_a   1.000
_cell.length_b   1.000
_cell.length_c   1.000
_cell.angle_alpha   90.00
_cell.angle_beta   90.00
_cell.angle_gamma   90.00
#
_symmetry.space_group_name_H-M   'P 1'
#
loop_
_entity.id
_entity.type
_entity.pdbx_description
1 polymer ?
#
loop_
_entity_poly.entity_id
_entity_poly.type
_entity_poly.pdbx_seq_one_letter_code
_entity_poly.pdbx_strand_id
1 'polypeptide(L)'
;MEYYMTIASKEKDGAIRLSVYVNENYDWREEKQSLWKIHRKTLLYAKKDSFYTVTDGKKSVRGLEWIVFGQVLGSRHLLDGICKWQGSLRATLMSYSRKIKEKEARERWQKRVKKSEDFFKPLPKVLNGFLEFCETDGTQPYVVEENGKCFCTACKQTFPLITAKHKEVIKCPSCKREVVFRKERYAHSSLVERGTTMLVQPFRGDIAVRIFDVRKGLSDYHNKAVVLERVRGVFANGRDEYFENKRGYFQKVNRVLYRSAERSRVYQRCRALDAPTLKLAGLPNFKEGYIWEVTAHFERAVQPAYEKLYKAGFETLCKEIRHCRHNIDVGSTLSPKKLLKITGEQFKGLNRKSLTTNEIKALQENPHLTHEDEKKLAKAGYKSFDVCKYITCHKAVKFAKGKEDVLTEYVDFLRLAKEIGEKNLFPKDVLKAHDDAFSKAKAVRNERLSEKIREVNEKRDWSYEKDDLKLELPKSFDDFVKESDTLKHCVGRSDFYAKKVAKEEIAIVFVRKEGKPHVTAELSLPSLDFVQIRGLQNSRPSDEVKTFLNDFRIMQKMQCA
;
A
#
# COMPACT_ATOMS: atom_id res chain seq x y z
N MET A 1 -17.68 -0.61 57.58
CA MET A 1 -16.41 -1.28 57.23
C MET A 1 -15.35 -0.50 57.98
N GLU A 2 -14.84 -1.05 59.09
CA GLU A 2 -13.82 -0.37 59.91
C GLU A 2 -12.46 -0.47 59.21
N TYR A 3 -11.77 0.65 59.08
CA TYR A 3 -10.43 0.70 58.48
C TYR A 3 -9.40 0.99 59.55
N TYR A 4 -8.32 0.23 59.58
CA TYR A 4 -7.23 0.39 60.55
C TYR A 4 -5.98 0.96 59.87
N MET A 5 -5.30 1.90 60.53
CA MET A 5 -4.05 2.51 60.08
C MET A 5 -3.05 2.53 61.22
N THR A 6 -1.84 1.98 61.01
CA THR A 6 -0.79 1.98 62.02
C THR A 6 0.33 2.93 61.62
N ILE A 7 0.72 3.82 62.53
CA ILE A 7 1.78 4.82 62.37
C ILE A 7 2.91 4.51 63.34
N ALA A 8 4.16 4.52 62.84
CA ALA A 8 5.36 4.38 63.67
C ALA A 8 6.07 5.74 63.78
N SER A 9 6.31 6.22 64.99
CA SER A 9 7.09 7.43 65.28
C SER A 9 8.32 7.10 66.12
N LYS A 10 9.43 7.80 65.85
CA LYS A 10 10.66 7.67 66.64
C LYS A 10 10.68 8.75 67.72
N GLU A 11 10.79 8.33 68.97
CA GLU A 11 10.85 9.21 70.12
C GLU A 11 12.26 9.77 70.33
N LYS A 12 12.37 10.88 71.08
CA LYS A 12 13.64 11.58 71.30
C LYS A 12 14.69 10.72 72.02
N ASP A 13 14.29 9.72 72.80
CA ASP A 13 15.18 8.78 73.49
C ASP A 13 15.59 7.57 72.65
N GLY A 14 15.13 7.52 71.38
CA GLY A 14 15.46 6.46 70.43
C GLY A 14 14.51 5.26 70.45
N ALA A 15 13.49 5.25 71.31
CA ALA A 15 12.43 4.26 71.25
C ALA A 15 11.53 4.47 70.01
N ILE A 16 10.88 3.40 69.54
CA ILE A 16 9.87 3.50 68.48
C ILE A 16 8.50 3.29 69.11
N ARG A 17 7.61 4.25 68.89
CA ARG A 17 6.20 4.20 69.28
C ARG A 17 5.37 3.77 68.07
N LEU A 18 4.48 2.81 68.28
CA LEU A 18 3.49 2.40 67.29
C LEU A 18 2.10 2.78 67.79
N SER A 19 1.39 3.54 66.96
CA SER A 19 0.01 4.01 67.21
C SER A 19 -0.92 3.44 66.17
N VAL A 20 -2.00 2.79 66.60
CA VAL A 20 -3.05 2.25 65.71
C VAL A 20 -4.26 3.15 65.75
N TYR A 21 -4.74 3.55 64.58
CA TYR A 21 -5.92 4.39 64.38
C TYR A 21 -7.02 3.61 63.69
N VAL A 22 -8.25 3.78 64.15
CA VAL A 22 -9.45 3.22 63.52
C VAL A 22 -10.25 4.34 62.88
N ASN A 23 -10.76 4.08 61.68
CA ASN A 23 -11.71 4.95 61.01
C ASN A 23 -13.12 4.42 61.23
N GLU A 24 -13.89 5.18 62.00
CA GLU A 24 -15.33 5.02 62.11
C GLU A 24 -15.97 6.27 61.49
N ASN A 25 -16.81 6.08 60.46
CA ASN A 25 -17.53 7.17 59.79
C ASN A 25 -16.65 8.34 59.28
N TYR A 26 -15.50 8.04 58.69
CA TYR A 26 -14.55 9.01 58.12
C TYR A 26 -13.78 9.86 59.14
N ASP A 27 -13.89 9.55 60.44
CA ASP A 27 -13.13 10.22 61.50
C ASP A 27 -12.10 9.25 62.11
N TRP A 28 -10.84 9.68 62.24
CA TRP A 28 -9.74 8.82 62.66
C TRP A 28 -9.46 8.98 64.15
N ARG A 29 -9.53 7.88 64.91
CA ARG A 29 -9.27 7.90 66.36
C ARG A 29 -8.15 6.93 66.73
N GLU A 30 -7.25 7.38 67.60
CA GLU A 30 -6.14 6.55 68.10
C GLU A 30 -6.68 5.57 69.14
N GLU A 31 -6.45 4.29 68.92
CA GLU A 31 -7.09 3.24 69.72
C GLU A 31 -6.08 2.49 70.60
N LYS A 32 -4.81 2.37 70.17
CA LYS A 32 -3.79 1.65 70.93
C LYS A 32 -2.38 2.18 70.71
N GLN A 33 -1.63 2.33 71.80
CA GLN A 33 -0.19 2.63 71.81
C GLN A 33 0.61 1.50 72.43
N SER A 34 1.76 1.19 71.84
CA SER A 34 2.77 0.35 72.47
C SER A 34 4.18 0.86 72.16
N LEU A 35 5.06 0.76 73.16
CA LEU A 35 6.36 1.43 73.18
C LEU A 35 7.45 0.38 73.40
N TRP A 36 8.37 0.27 72.44
CA TRP A 36 9.40 -0.76 72.45
C TRP A 36 10.80 -0.13 72.50
N LYS A 37 11.63 -0.58 73.46
CA LYS A 37 13.06 -0.25 73.53
C LYS A 37 13.88 -1.37 72.88
N ILE A 38 14.57 -1.06 71.80
CA ILE A 38 15.34 -2.04 71.02
C ILE A 38 16.75 -2.15 71.63
N HIS A 39 17.13 -3.34 72.12
CA HIS A 39 18.49 -3.62 72.59
C HIS A 39 19.45 -3.85 71.39
N ARG A 40 20.71 -3.42 71.54
CA ARG A 40 21.76 -3.25 70.51
C ARG A 40 22.10 -4.44 69.57
N LYS A 41 21.40 -5.59 69.63
CA LYS A 41 21.66 -6.76 68.76
C LYS A 41 20.49 -7.19 67.86
N THR A 42 19.37 -6.47 67.84
CA THR A 42 18.31 -6.73 66.84
C THR A 42 18.47 -5.80 65.65
N LEU A 43 19.12 -6.29 64.58
CA LEU A 43 19.28 -5.58 63.30
C LEU A 43 17.97 -5.63 62.50
N LEU A 44 17.28 -4.50 62.39
CA LEU A 44 16.30 -4.26 61.32
C LEU A 44 17.05 -3.72 60.10
N TYR A 45 17.24 -4.56 59.09
CA TYR A 45 17.84 -4.20 57.81
C TYR A 45 16.82 -3.39 56.99
N ALA A 46 17.00 -2.07 56.91
CA ALA A 46 16.24 -1.20 56.00
C ALA A 46 17.11 -0.88 54.78
N LYS A 47 16.84 -1.54 53.64
CA LYS A 47 17.40 -1.14 52.34
C LYS A 47 16.42 -0.17 51.69
N LYS A 48 16.98 0.93 51.18
CA LYS A 48 16.35 2.06 50.49
C LYS A 48 15.17 1.60 49.62
N ASP A 49 14.06 2.33 49.74
CA ASP A 49 12.76 2.16 49.08
C ASP A 49 11.73 1.46 49.98
N SER A 50 10.83 2.26 50.57
CA SER A 50 9.47 1.97 51.06
C SER A 50 8.92 3.24 51.71
N PHE A 51 7.71 3.63 51.31
CA PHE A 51 7.13 4.96 51.50
C PHE A 51 6.81 5.29 52.97
N TYR A 52 7.35 6.41 53.45
CA TYR A 52 6.92 7.13 54.65
C TYR A 52 6.13 8.36 54.23
N THR A 53 5.02 8.66 54.91
CA THR A 53 4.41 10.00 54.81
C THR A 53 5.01 10.86 55.91
N VAL A 54 6.04 11.65 55.58
CA VAL A 54 6.40 12.84 56.35
C VAL A 54 5.61 13.99 55.74
N THR A 55 4.57 14.44 56.44
CA THR A 55 3.86 15.66 56.06
C THR A 55 4.66 16.86 56.57
N ASP A 56 5.47 17.45 55.70
CA ASP A 56 5.67 18.90 55.76
C ASP A 56 4.88 19.52 54.60
N GLY A 57 4.14 20.58 54.92
CA GLY A 57 3.15 21.16 54.02
C GLY A 57 3.79 21.64 52.72
N LYS A 58 3.12 21.32 51.60
CA LYS A 58 3.43 21.75 50.21
C LYS A 58 4.47 20.91 49.46
N LYS A 59 4.02 19.80 48.86
CA LYS A 59 4.11 19.50 47.41
C LYS A 59 3.81 18.02 47.16
N SER A 60 2.87 17.76 46.25
CA SER A 60 2.58 16.43 45.70
C SER A 60 3.71 15.93 44.80
N VAL A 61 4.11 14.67 44.93
CA VAL A 61 4.97 14.01 43.94
C VAL A 61 4.38 12.66 43.53
N ARG A 62 4.31 12.47 42.21
CA ARG A 62 3.96 11.23 41.50
C ARG A 62 5.08 10.20 41.65
N GLY A 63 4.73 8.97 41.97
CA GLY A 63 5.62 7.81 41.85
C GLY A 63 5.24 6.73 42.85
N LEU A 64 4.42 5.77 42.44
CA LEU A 64 4.12 4.57 43.21
C LEU A 64 4.46 3.38 42.33
N GLU A 65 5.71 2.93 42.42
CA GLU A 65 6.14 1.60 41.99
C GLU A 65 6.51 0.77 43.24
N TRP A 66 6.33 -0.54 43.07
CA TRP A 66 6.04 -1.60 44.02
C TRP A 66 7.11 -1.97 45.04
N ILE A 67 6.69 -2.58 46.17
CA ILE A 67 7.56 -3.40 47.04
C ILE A 67 6.82 -4.65 47.53
N VAL A 68 7.54 -5.78 47.51
CA VAL A 68 7.18 -7.09 48.07
C VAL A 68 8.29 -7.55 49.03
N PHE A 69 7.89 -8.24 50.12
CA PHE A 69 8.52 -9.36 50.85
C PHE A 69 8.83 -9.20 52.35
N GLY A 70 8.48 -10.26 53.12
CA GLY A 70 9.06 -10.59 54.43
C GLY A 70 8.16 -11.51 55.27
N GLN A 71 8.58 -12.76 55.49
CA GLN A 71 7.89 -13.78 56.30
C GLN A 71 7.52 -13.31 57.72
N VAL A 72 6.27 -13.54 58.11
CA VAL A 72 5.91 -13.83 59.51
C VAL A 72 5.44 -15.28 59.55
N LEU A 73 6.14 -16.10 60.33
CA LEU A 73 5.68 -17.43 60.72
C LEU A 73 4.37 -17.28 61.50
N GLY A 74 3.25 -17.71 60.91
CA GLY A 74 1.99 -17.88 61.64
C GLY A 74 0.74 -17.52 60.84
N SER A 75 0.00 -18.55 60.43
CA SER A 75 -1.37 -18.55 59.86
C SER A 75 -1.53 -18.19 58.37
N ARG A 76 -1.88 -19.21 57.55
CA ARG A 76 -2.29 -19.09 56.13
C ARG A 76 -3.49 -18.15 55.90
N HIS A 77 -4.34 -17.94 56.92
CA HIS A 77 -5.53 -17.09 56.81
C HIS A 77 -5.22 -15.58 56.74
N LEU A 78 -4.12 -15.12 57.33
CA LEU A 78 -3.75 -13.71 57.31
C LEU A 78 -3.24 -13.27 55.92
N LEU A 79 -2.46 -14.13 55.25
CA LEU A 79 -1.92 -13.89 53.90
C LEU A 79 -3.01 -13.81 52.83
N ASP A 80 -4.03 -14.66 52.92
CA ASP A 80 -5.18 -14.64 52.00
C ASP A 80 -6.07 -13.39 52.17
N GLY A 81 -6.25 -12.94 53.42
CA GLY A 81 -6.94 -11.70 53.73
C GLY A 81 -6.20 -10.46 53.21
N ILE A 82 -4.87 -10.42 53.37
CA ILE A 82 -4.01 -9.34 52.89
C ILE A 82 -4.00 -9.28 51.35
N CYS A 83 -3.90 -10.43 50.66
CA CYS A 83 -3.96 -10.49 49.19
C CYS A 83 -5.32 -10.01 48.63
N LYS A 84 -6.44 -10.41 49.26
CA LYS A 84 -7.79 -9.94 48.86
C LYS A 84 -7.98 -8.45 49.13
N TRP A 85 -7.49 -7.95 50.25
CA TRP A 85 -7.56 -6.53 50.62
C TRP A 85 -6.70 -5.65 49.69
N GLN A 86 -5.48 -6.09 49.36
CA GLN A 86 -4.60 -5.42 48.39
C GLN A 86 -5.19 -5.38 46.97
N GLY A 87 -5.82 -6.47 46.53
CA GLY A 87 -6.55 -6.51 45.25
C GLY A 87 -7.70 -5.51 45.20
N SER A 88 -8.49 -5.43 46.27
CA SER A 88 -9.63 -4.50 46.40
C SER A 88 -9.19 -3.03 46.49
N LEU A 89 -8.17 -2.72 47.30
CA LEU A 89 -7.63 -1.36 47.45
C LEU A 89 -7.01 -0.86 46.13
N ARG A 90 -6.26 -1.72 45.43
CA ARG A 90 -5.66 -1.39 44.13
C ARG A 90 -6.72 -1.18 43.06
N ALA A 91 -7.76 -2.02 43.00
CA ALA A 91 -8.88 -1.84 42.09
C ALA A 91 -9.62 -0.51 42.38
N THR A 92 -9.81 -0.18 43.65
CA THR A 92 -10.47 1.06 44.09
C THR A 92 -9.64 2.30 43.73
N LEU A 93 -8.33 2.31 44.02
CA LEU A 93 -7.41 3.39 43.65
C LEU A 93 -7.28 3.56 42.13
N MET A 94 -7.23 2.47 41.38
CA MET A 94 -7.24 2.49 39.91
C MET A 94 -8.56 3.07 39.40
N SER A 95 -9.70 2.70 39.98
CA SER A 95 -11.01 3.23 39.60
C SER A 95 -11.15 4.73 39.92
N TYR A 96 -10.60 5.18 41.06
CA TYR A 96 -10.62 6.57 41.49
C TYR A 96 -9.67 7.43 40.65
N SER A 97 -8.44 6.97 40.42
CA SER A 97 -7.49 7.62 39.51
C SER A 97 -8.05 7.71 38.08
N ARG A 98 -8.74 6.65 37.62
CA ARG A 98 -9.44 6.65 36.33
C ARG A 98 -10.55 7.72 36.30
N LYS A 99 -11.41 7.81 37.33
CA LYS A 99 -12.47 8.84 37.42
C LYS A 99 -11.90 10.26 37.41
N ILE A 100 -10.79 10.52 38.11
CA ILE A 100 -10.11 11.83 38.07
C ILE A 100 -9.58 12.12 36.67
N LYS A 101 -8.85 11.18 36.06
CA LYS A 101 -8.33 11.32 34.69
C LYS A 101 -9.44 11.53 33.67
N GLU A 102 -10.57 10.85 33.83
CA GLU A 102 -11.78 11.03 33.00
C GLU A 102 -12.39 12.43 33.18
N LYS A 103 -12.49 12.92 34.42
CA LYS A 103 -12.97 14.28 34.71
C LYS A 103 -12.05 15.35 34.10
N GLU A 104 -10.74 15.26 34.33
CA GLU A 104 -9.75 16.18 33.75
C GLU A 104 -9.71 16.09 32.21
N ALA A 105 -9.88 14.90 31.64
CA ALA A 105 -9.99 14.73 30.20
C ALA A 105 -11.26 15.39 29.65
N ARG A 106 -12.39 15.28 30.34
CA ARG A 106 -13.66 15.91 29.99
C ARG A 106 -13.58 17.43 30.06
N GLU A 107 -13.01 17.99 31.11
CA GLU A 107 -12.82 19.45 31.24
C GLU A 107 -11.87 20.00 30.15
N ARG A 108 -10.75 19.31 29.89
CA ARG A 108 -9.84 19.66 28.77
C ARG A 108 -10.53 19.53 27.41
N TRP A 109 -11.45 18.58 27.26
CA TRP A 109 -12.25 18.43 26.04
C TRP A 109 -13.25 19.58 25.90
N GLN A 110 -14.02 19.90 26.95
CA GLN A 110 -14.98 21.02 26.95
C GLN A 110 -14.31 22.36 26.63
N LYS A 111 -13.15 22.65 27.23
CA LYS A 111 -12.37 23.87 26.90
C LYS A 111 -11.95 23.92 25.43
N ARG A 112 -11.59 22.77 24.83
CA ARG A 112 -11.23 22.68 23.40
C ARG A 112 -12.45 22.83 22.49
N VAL A 113 -13.58 22.22 22.84
CA VAL A 113 -14.86 22.40 22.13
C VAL A 113 -15.24 23.87 22.11
N LYS A 114 -15.30 24.52 23.27
CA LYS A 114 -15.66 25.94 23.37
C LYS A 114 -14.74 26.84 22.52
N LYS A 115 -13.42 26.64 22.59
CA LYS A 115 -12.46 27.38 21.75
C LYS A 115 -12.72 27.19 20.25
N SER A 116 -13.08 25.98 19.84
CA SER A 116 -13.41 25.67 18.44
C SER A 116 -14.73 26.32 18.01
N GLU A 117 -15.76 26.20 18.84
CA GLU A 117 -17.06 26.83 18.61
C GLU A 117 -16.92 28.35 18.48
N ASP A 118 -16.15 28.99 19.37
CA ASP A 118 -15.86 30.42 19.32
C ASP A 118 -15.11 30.80 18.03
N PHE A 119 -14.14 29.97 17.60
CA PHE A 119 -13.40 30.20 16.36
C PHE A 119 -14.30 30.13 15.12
N PHE A 120 -15.15 29.10 15.03
CA PHE A 120 -16.08 28.87 13.92
C PHE A 120 -17.43 29.60 14.05
N LYS A 121 -17.66 30.33 15.15
CA LYS A 121 -18.89 31.11 15.37
C LYS A 121 -19.25 32.05 14.20
N PRO A 122 -18.31 32.74 13.53
CA PRO A 122 -18.63 33.60 12.39
C PRO A 122 -18.69 32.84 11.05
N LEU A 123 -18.56 31.50 11.06
CA LEU A 123 -18.60 30.71 9.82
C LEU A 123 -20.00 30.81 9.21
N PRO A 124 -20.13 31.20 7.92
CA PRO A 124 -21.43 31.31 7.29
C PRO A 124 -22.26 30.01 7.38
N LYS A 125 -23.58 30.19 7.33
CA LYS A 125 -24.50 29.06 7.13
C LYS A 125 -24.15 28.33 5.83
N VAL A 126 -24.61 27.09 5.71
CA VAL A 126 -24.43 26.33 4.46
C VAL A 126 -25.01 27.12 3.28
N LEU A 127 -24.35 27.05 2.13
CA LEU A 127 -24.75 27.83 0.95
C LEU A 127 -26.14 27.42 0.46
N ASN A 128 -26.87 28.37 -0.14
CA ASN A 128 -28.17 28.11 -0.75
C ASN A 128 -28.05 26.99 -1.80
N GLY A 129 -28.95 26.01 -1.74
CA GLY A 129 -28.93 24.84 -2.63
C GLY A 129 -27.94 23.73 -2.22
N PHE A 130 -27.14 23.89 -1.16
CA PHE A 130 -26.26 22.82 -0.67
C PHE A 130 -27.04 21.63 -0.11
N LEU A 131 -28.10 21.89 0.67
CA LEU A 131 -28.93 20.82 1.24
C LEU A 131 -29.66 20.03 0.15
N GLU A 132 -30.19 20.73 -0.85
CA GLU A 132 -30.79 20.10 -2.04
C GLU A 132 -29.77 19.23 -2.78
N PHE A 133 -28.55 19.72 -2.98
CA PHE A 133 -27.46 18.93 -3.54
C PHE A 133 -27.14 17.68 -2.70
N CYS A 134 -27.14 17.77 -1.37
CA CYS A 134 -26.97 16.60 -0.52
C CYS A 134 -28.08 15.56 -0.75
N GLU A 135 -29.32 16.00 -1.00
CA GLU A 135 -30.44 15.10 -1.28
C GLU A 135 -30.39 14.46 -2.67
N THR A 136 -29.97 15.21 -3.69
CA THR A 136 -29.99 14.76 -5.09
C THR A 136 -28.71 14.05 -5.50
N ASP A 137 -27.58 14.51 -5.00
CA ASP A 137 -26.25 14.12 -5.43
C ASP A 137 -25.40 13.60 -4.27
N GLY A 138 -25.79 13.79 -3.01
CA GLY A 138 -25.01 13.33 -1.86
C GLY A 138 -24.96 11.82 -1.65
N THR A 139 -25.86 11.07 -2.29
CA THR A 139 -25.90 9.60 -2.28
C THR A 139 -26.10 9.05 -3.69
N GLN A 140 -25.98 7.74 -3.88
CA GLN A 140 -26.33 7.10 -5.15
C GLN A 140 -27.78 7.44 -5.55
N PRO A 141 -28.02 7.98 -6.75
CA PRO A 141 -29.37 8.19 -7.25
C PRO A 141 -30.00 6.88 -7.78
N TYR A 142 -31.31 6.76 -7.60
CA TYR A 142 -32.11 5.62 -8.02
C TYR A 142 -33.28 6.05 -8.92
N VAL A 143 -33.73 5.09 -9.72
CA VAL A 143 -35.10 5.09 -10.26
C VAL A 143 -35.81 3.90 -9.66
N VAL A 144 -36.99 4.15 -9.10
CA VAL A 144 -37.74 3.17 -8.31
C VAL A 144 -39.11 2.97 -8.94
N GLU A 145 -39.51 1.72 -9.10
CA GLU A 145 -40.90 1.37 -9.41
C GLU A 145 -41.77 1.60 -8.16
N GLU A 146 -42.83 2.39 -8.31
CA GLU A 146 -43.84 2.64 -7.27
C GLU A 146 -45.22 2.81 -7.93
N ASN A 147 -46.22 2.07 -7.47
CA ASN A 147 -47.62 2.19 -7.91
C ASN A 147 -47.81 2.21 -9.44
N GLY A 148 -47.11 1.32 -10.16
CA GLY A 148 -47.22 1.24 -11.61
C GLY A 148 -46.59 2.41 -12.38
N LYS A 149 -45.70 3.18 -11.75
CA LYS A 149 -44.89 4.25 -12.35
C LYS A 149 -43.44 4.14 -11.90
N CYS A 150 -42.57 4.96 -12.45
CA CYS A 150 -41.18 5.10 -12.01
C CYS A 150 -40.92 6.50 -11.45
N PHE A 151 -40.28 6.57 -10.28
CA PHE A 151 -39.84 7.82 -9.65
C PHE A 151 -38.32 7.90 -9.63
N CYS A 152 -37.77 9.05 -10.05
CA CYS A 152 -36.33 9.30 -9.98
C CYS A 152 -35.95 10.11 -8.75
N THR A 153 -35.06 9.57 -7.91
CA THR A 153 -34.62 10.26 -6.69
C THR A 153 -33.71 11.46 -6.95
N ALA A 154 -33.12 11.57 -8.15
CA ALA A 154 -32.20 12.64 -8.52
C ALA A 154 -32.93 13.90 -9.01
N CYS A 155 -33.95 13.75 -9.86
CA CYS A 155 -34.71 14.87 -10.41
C CYS A 155 -36.11 15.01 -9.84
N LYS A 156 -36.54 14.08 -8.96
CA LYS A 156 -37.82 14.08 -8.27
C LYS A 156 -39.03 14.05 -9.21
N GLN A 157 -38.84 13.58 -10.45
CA GLN A 157 -39.91 13.42 -11.42
C GLN A 157 -40.39 11.98 -11.48
N THR A 158 -41.68 11.82 -11.73
CA THR A 158 -42.34 10.55 -11.99
C THR A 158 -42.63 10.41 -13.48
N PHE A 159 -42.40 9.23 -14.04
CA PHE A 159 -42.62 8.92 -15.45
C PHE A 159 -43.19 7.50 -15.61
N PRO A 160 -43.68 7.13 -16.81
CA PRO A 160 -44.20 5.78 -17.06
C PRO A 160 -43.20 4.67 -16.73
N LEU A 161 -43.70 3.46 -16.47
CA LEU A 161 -42.85 2.30 -16.20
C LEU A 161 -41.83 2.08 -17.31
N ILE A 162 -40.61 1.76 -16.90
CA ILE A 162 -39.53 1.39 -17.80
C ILE A 162 -39.13 -0.06 -17.55
N THR A 163 -38.74 -0.77 -18.60
CA THR A 163 -38.30 -2.16 -18.50
C THR A 163 -36.81 -2.20 -18.18
N ALA A 164 -36.47 -2.56 -16.94
CA ALA A 164 -35.08 -2.76 -16.50
C ALA A 164 -34.99 -3.86 -15.41
N LYS A 165 -33.81 -4.47 -15.29
CA LYS A 165 -33.50 -5.45 -14.24
C LYS A 165 -33.18 -4.75 -12.92
N HIS A 166 -33.45 -5.42 -11.80
CA HIS A 166 -33.11 -4.89 -10.48
C HIS A 166 -31.59 -4.63 -10.37
N LYS A 167 -31.20 -3.45 -9.87
CA LYS A 167 -29.82 -2.94 -9.76
C LYS A 167 -29.13 -2.65 -11.10
N GLU A 168 -29.85 -2.68 -12.21
CA GLU A 168 -29.30 -2.25 -13.50
C GLU A 168 -29.01 -0.74 -13.49
N VAL A 169 -27.90 -0.33 -14.09
CA VAL A 169 -27.58 1.09 -14.30
C VAL A 169 -28.26 1.53 -15.59
N ILE A 170 -29.14 2.53 -15.48
CA ILE A 170 -29.94 3.04 -16.59
C ILE A 170 -29.78 4.57 -16.69
N LYS A 171 -30.21 5.17 -17.80
CA LYS A 171 -30.33 6.63 -17.91
C LYS A 171 -31.76 7.06 -17.60
N CYS A 172 -31.92 7.98 -16.65
CA CYS A 172 -33.22 8.54 -16.31
C CYS A 172 -33.86 9.24 -17.53
N PRO A 173 -35.10 8.91 -17.93
CA PRO A 173 -35.76 9.55 -19.07
C PRO A 173 -35.90 11.07 -18.94
N SER A 174 -36.14 11.57 -17.72
CA SER A 174 -36.30 12.99 -17.41
C SER A 174 -34.99 13.76 -17.38
N CYS A 175 -34.05 13.36 -16.51
CA CYS A 175 -32.82 14.14 -16.26
C CYS A 175 -31.57 13.59 -16.95
N LYS A 176 -31.69 12.48 -17.68
CA LYS A 176 -30.62 11.80 -18.43
C LYS A 176 -29.42 11.31 -17.60
N ARG A 177 -29.43 11.48 -16.27
CA ARG A 177 -28.39 10.98 -15.37
C ARG A 177 -28.40 9.45 -15.33
N GLU A 178 -27.22 8.87 -15.15
CA GLU A 178 -27.06 7.45 -14.85
C GLU A 178 -27.49 7.17 -13.41
N VAL A 179 -28.41 6.22 -13.24
CA VAL A 179 -29.11 5.92 -11.99
C VAL A 179 -29.31 4.41 -11.87
N VAL A 180 -29.40 3.91 -10.64
CA VAL A 180 -29.60 2.48 -10.40
C VAL A 180 -31.10 2.17 -10.32
N PHE A 181 -31.57 1.20 -11.10
CA PHE A 181 -32.96 0.80 -11.13
C PHE A 181 -33.34 -0.11 -9.93
N ARG A 182 -34.48 0.15 -9.31
CA ARG A 182 -35.02 -0.61 -8.17
C ARG A 182 -36.47 -0.99 -8.44
N LYS A 183 -36.79 -2.27 -8.19
CA LYS A 183 -38.15 -2.79 -8.32
C LYS A 183 -38.92 -2.59 -7.03
N GLU A 184 -40.22 -2.39 -7.13
CA GLU A 184 -41.13 -2.06 -6.03
C GLU A 184 -41.06 -3.08 -4.89
N ARG A 185 -41.00 -4.37 -5.22
CA ARG A 185 -40.86 -5.48 -4.23
C ARG A 185 -39.63 -5.40 -3.32
N TYR A 186 -38.64 -4.58 -3.68
CA TYR A 186 -37.43 -4.35 -2.87
C TYR A 186 -37.39 -2.96 -2.20
N ALA A 187 -38.45 -2.16 -2.33
CA ALA A 187 -38.54 -0.82 -1.77
C ALA A 187 -38.71 -0.81 -0.24
N HIS A 188 -39.07 -1.93 0.39
CA HIS A 188 -39.27 -2.02 1.85
C HIS A 188 -38.02 -2.42 2.66
N SER A 189 -36.83 -2.43 2.05
CA SER A 189 -35.62 -2.81 2.77
C SER A 189 -35.23 -1.76 3.82
N SER A 190 -34.85 -2.17 5.03
CA SER A 190 -34.30 -1.30 6.10
C SER A 190 -32.89 -0.76 5.80
N LEU A 191 -32.47 -0.83 4.54
CA LEU A 191 -31.16 -0.41 4.08
C LEU A 191 -31.07 1.12 4.10
N VAL A 192 -29.88 1.61 4.42
CA VAL A 192 -29.56 3.02 4.44
C VAL A 192 -28.40 3.26 3.49
N GLU A 193 -28.62 4.08 2.47
CA GLU A 193 -27.54 4.55 1.62
C GLU A 193 -26.75 5.63 2.39
N ARG A 194 -25.43 5.55 2.32
CA ARG A 194 -24.53 6.49 2.97
C ARG A 194 -23.66 7.15 1.93
N GLY A 195 -23.54 8.46 2.04
CA GLY A 195 -22.64 9.25 1.22
C GLY A 195 -21.95 10.32 2.05
N THR A 196 -20.96 10.96 1.45
CA THR A 196 -20.24 12.07 2.08
C THR A 196 -20.19 13.23 1.11
N THR A 197 -20.60 14.42 1.55
CA THR A 197 -20.54 15.65 0.75
C THR A 197 -19.60 16.66 1.37
N MET A 198 -19.07 17.55 0.53
CA MET A 198 -18.15 18.60 0.93
C MET A 198 -18.64 19.96 0.47
N LEU A 199 -18.61 20.93 1.38
CA LEU A 199 -18.87 22.34 1.13
C LEU A 199 -17.59 23.12 1.37
N VAL A 200 -17.17 23.87 0.35
CA VAL A 200 -16.08 24.85 0.44
C VAL A 200 -16.71 26.24 0.54
N GLN A 201 -16.20 27.13 1.40
CA GLN A 201 -16.71 28.50 1.50
C GLN A 201 -15.61 29.47 1.98
N PRO A 202 -15.69 30.77 1.67
CA PRO A 202 -14.74 31.75 2.18
C PRO A 202 -14.93 31.92 3.69
N PHE A 203 -13.83 32.06 4.43
CA PHE A 203 -13.85 32.25 5.88
C PHE A 203 -12.62 33.00 6.37
N ARG A 204 -12.81 34.19 6.95
CA ARG A 204 -11.74 35.04 7.51
C ARG A 204 -10.59 35.36 6.53
N GLY A 205 -10.89 35.53 5.24
CA GLY A 205 -9.87 35.74 4.19
C GLY A 205 -9.25 34.44 3.65
N ASP A 206 -9.53 33.31 4.31
CA ASP A 206 -9.11 31.97 3.94
C ASP A 206 -10.30 31.12 3.45
N ILE A 207 -10.12 29.80 3.39
CA ILE A 207 -11.11 28.86 2.90
C ILE A 207 -11.49 27.87 4.00
N ALA A 208 -12.78 27.79 4.32
CA ALA A 208 -13.32 26.74 5.17
C ALA A 208 -13.80 25.56 4.33
N VAL A 209 -13.40 24.36 4.74
CA VAL A 209 -13.85 23.09 4.17
C VAL A 209 -14.69 22.37 5.21
N ARG A 210 -15.90 21.99 4.82
CA ARG A 210 -16.88 21.34 5.70
C ARG A 210 -17.32 20.03 5.06
N ILE A 211 -17.31 18.96 5.83
CA ILE A 211 -17.63 17.60 5.41
C ILE A 211 -18.90 17.15 6.13
N PHE A 212 -19.84 16.65 5.35
CA PHE A 212 -21.15 16.21 5.83
C PHE A 212 -21.35 14.73 5.51
N ASP A 213 -21.78 13.96 6.50
CA ASP A 213 -22.33 12.62 6.29
C ASP A 213 -23.77 12.78 5.80
N VAL A 214 -24.09 12.15 4.67
CA VAL A 214 -25.46 12.10 4.12
C VAL A 214 -25.98 10.68 4.28
N ARG A 215 -27.18 10.53 4.86
CA ARG A 215 -27.84 9.23 5.02
C ARG A 215 -29.23 9.29 4.44
N LYS A 216 -29.56 8.32 3.60
CA LYS A 216 -30.90 8.20 3.03
C LYS A 216 -31.45 6.80 3.27
N GLY A 217 -32.60 6.73 3.94
CA GLY A 217 -33.34 5.48 4.09
C GLY A 217 -33.84 5.01 2.73
N LEU A 218 -33.72 3.71 2.46
CA LEU A 218 -34.21 3.10 1.22
C LEU A 218 -35.59 2.44 1.40
N SER A 219 -36.17 2.54 2.59
CA SER A 219 -37.54 2.11 2.90
C SER A 219 -38.60 3.07 2.35
N ASP A 220 -38.21 4.32 2.12
CA ASP A 220 -39.04 5.36 1.49
C ASP A 220 -38.11 6.33 0.77
N TYR A 221 -38.23 6.37 -0.56
CA TYR A 221 -37.36 7.13 -1.45
C TYR A 221 -37.74 8.62 -1.55
N HIS A 222 -38.91 9.00 -1.03
CA HIS A 222 -39.38 10.38 -0.92
C HIS A 222 -38.81 11.09 0.30
N ASN A 223 -38.36 10.34 1.31
CA ASN A 223 -37.75 10.91 2.51
C ASN A 223 -36.54 11.80 2.19
N LYS A 224 -36.46 12.90 2.94
CA LYS A 224 -35.30 13.79 2.94
C LYS A 224 -34.09 13.05 3.51
N ALA A 225 -32.92 13.37 2.96
CA ALA A 225 -31.69 12.83 3.49
C ALA A 225 -31.39 13.47 4.86
N VAL A 226 -30.90 12.65 5.79
CA VAL A 226 -30.32 13.15 7.04
C VAL A 226 -28.91 13.62 6.73
N VAL A 227 -28.68 14.94 6.86
CA VAL A 227 -27.39 15.58 6.57
C VAL A 227 -26.76 16.05 7.89
N LEU A 228 -25.61 15.49 8.23
CA LEU A 228 -24.91 15.78 9.48
C LEU A 228 -23.51 16.30 9.18
N GLU A 229 -23.20 17.51 9.64
CA GLU A 229 -21.84 18.01 9.56
C GLU A 229 -20.95 17.20 10.50
N ARG A 230 -19.95 16.53 9.92
CA ARG A 230 -19.04 15.66 10.65
C ARG A 230 -17.73 16.35 10.97
N VAL A 231 -17.19 17.07 10.00
CA VAL A 231 -15.89 17.74 10.11
C VAL A 231 -15.98 19.14 9.53
N ARG A 232 -15.30 20.09 10.15
CA ARG A 232 -15.00 21.40 9.55
C ARG A 232 -13.54 21.73 9.80
N GLY A 233 -12.91 22.35 8.80
CA GLY A 233 -11.54 22.84 8.92
C GLY A 233 -11.33 24.13 8.15
N VAL A 234 -10.27 24.87 8.50
CA VAL A 234 -9.83 26.07 7.78
C VAL A 234 -8.47 25.80 7.16
N PHE A 235 -8.40 26.08 5.87
CA PHE A 235 -7.19 26.04 5.06
C PHE A 235 -6.72 27.46 4.83
N ALA A 236 -5.63 27.79 5.51
CA ALA A 236 -4.98 29.10 5.45
C ALA A 236 -3.50 28.90 5.12
N ASN A 237 -2.96 29.72 4.22
CA ASN A 237 -1.55 29.62 3.78
C ASN A 237 -1.11 28.18 3.40
N GLY A 238 -2.00 27.38 2.80
CA GLY A 238 -1.68 26.02 2.34
C GLY A 238 -1.48 24.99 3.44
N ARG A 239 -1.88 25.32 4.67
CA ARG A 239 -1.81 24.41 5.79
C ARG A 239 -3.15 24.29 6.49
N ASP A 240 -3.29 23.16 7.12
CA ASP A 240 -4.35 22.82 8.05
C ASP A 240 -4.19 23.63 9.33
N GLU A 241 -4.90 24.75 9.48
CA GLU A 241 -4.76 25.60 10.67
C GLU A 241 -5.69 25.19 11.82
N TYR A 242 -6.95 24.81 11.53
CA TYR A 242 -7.94 24.45 12.54
C TYR A 242 -8.90 23.37 12.05
N PHE A 243 -9.18 22.35 12.89
CA PHE A 243 -10.07 21.23 12.58
C PHE A 243 -10.95 20.85 13.78
N GLU A 244 -12.24 20.62 13.52
CA GLU A 244 -13.20 20.12 14.49
C GLU A 244 -13.92 18.89 13.93
N ASN A 245 -13.89 17.78 14.67
CA ASN A 245 -14.71 16.61 14.40
C ASN A 245 -15.85 16.57 15.41
N LYS A 246 -17.09 16.73 14.94
CA LYS A 246 -18.29 16.79 15.77
C LYS A 246 -18.64 15.46 16.47
N ARG A 247 -17.92 14.36 16.19
CA ARG A 247 -17.99 13.09 16.95
C ARG A 247 -17.05 13.04 18.17
N GLY A 248 -16.46 14.16 18.58
CA GLY A 248 -15.79 14.30 19.88
C GLY A 248 -14.27 14.06 19.92
N TYR A 249 -13.60 13.85 18.78
CA TYR A 249 -12.14 13.69 18.73
C TYR A 249 -11.46 14.87 18.06
N PHE A 250 -10.87 15.78 18.84
CA PHE A 250 -9.83 16.69 18.35
C PHE A 250 -8.57 15.89 18.08
N GLN A 251 -8.31 15.54 16.83
CA GLN A 251 -7.02 15.00 16.41
C GLN A 251 -6.34 16.02 15.50
N LYS A 252 -5.03 16.26 15.70
CA LYS A 252 -4.16 16.62 14.57
C LYS A 252 -4.32 15.46 13.59
N VAL A 253 -4.97 15.69 12.45
CA VAL A 253 -5.39 14.61 11.55
C VAL A 253 -4.17 14.07 10.81
N ASN A 254 -3.36 13.27 11.48
CA ASN A 254 -2.58 12.27 10.79
C ASN A 254 -3.53 11.11 10.46
N ARG A 255 -3.82 10.96 9.15
CA ARG A 255 -4.29 9.72 8.49
C ARG A 255 -5.67 9.11 8.81
N VAL A 256 -6.35 9.40 9.92
CA VAL A 256 -7.48 8.53 10.36
C VAL A 256 -8.86 8.86 9.75
N LEU A 257 -9.12 10.09 9.26
CA LEU A 257 -10.43 10.44 8.67
C LEU A 257 -10.60 10.00 7.20
N TYR A 258 -9.53 9.54 6.55
CA TYR A 258 -9.48 9.32 5.10
C TYR A 258 -10.01 7.96 4.61
N ARG A 259 -10.38 7.04 5.51
CA ARG A 259 -10.81 5.67 5.14
C ARG A 259 -12.25 5.54 4.64
N SER A 260 -13.13 6.53 4.83
CA SER A 260 -14.56 6.41 4.42
C SER A 260 -14.90 7.09 3.09
N ALA A 261 -13.92 7.29 2.22
CA ALA A 261 -14.00 8.29 1.15
C ALA A 261 -14.46 7.76 -0.23
N GLU A 262 -14.94 6.51 -0.34
CA GLU A 262 -15.25 5.84 -1.61
C GLU A 262 -16.26 6.56 -2.52
N ARG A 263 -17.05 7.51 -1.99
CA ARG A 263 -17.99 8.34 -2.77
C ARG A 263 -18.16 9.73 -2.16
N SER A 264 -17.10 10.55 -2.20
CA SER A 264 -17.24 11.95 -1.76
C SER A 264 -17.67 12.84 -2.93
N ARG A 265 -18.52 13.84 -2.67
CA ARG A 265 -19.00 14.77 -3.72
C ARG A 265 -18.90 16.22 -3.25
N VAL A 266 -18.39 17.08 -4.14
CA VAL A 266 -18.11 18.49 -3.84
C VAL A 266 -19.23 19.36 -4.38
N TYR A 267 -19.73 20.26 -3.55
CA TYR A 267 -20.73 21.23 -3.99
C TYR A 267 -20.09 22.28 -4.92
N GLN A 268 -20.41 22.20 -6.21
CA GLN A 268 -19.78 22.99 -7.26
C GLN A 268 -20.31 24.43 -7.39
N ARG A 269 -21.51 24.73 -6.86
CA ARG A 269 -22.11 26.08 -6.94
C ARG A 269 -21.60 26.97 -5.81
N CYS A 270 -20.29 27.19 -5.78
CA CYS A 270 -19.65 28.02 -4.78
C CYS A 270 -18.62 28.95 -5.41
N ARG A 271 -18.82 30.27 -5.29
CA ARG A 271 -17.87 31.30 -5.74
C ARG A 271 -16.48 31.16 -5.10
N ALA A 272 -16.38 30.51 -3.93
CA ALA A 272 -15.07 30.23 -3.34
C ALA A 272 -14.22 29.36 -4.27
N LEU A 273 -14.82 28.43 -5.02
CA LEU A 273 -14.10 27.58 -5.97
C LEU A 273 -13.43 28.37 -7.10
N ASP A 274 -13.84 29.64 -7.32
CA ASP A 274 -13.22 30.53 -8.28
C ASP A 274 -11.94 31.20 -7.76
N ALA A 275 -11.64 31.06 -6.46
CA ALA A 275 -10.42 31.61 -5.87
C ALA A 275 -9.19 31.07 -6.63
N PRO A 276 -8.16 31.91 -6.91
CA PRO A 276 -6.98 31.49 -7.65
C PRO A 276 -6.31 30.24 -7.05
N THR A 277 -6.23 30.15 -5.72
CA THR A 277 -5.70 28.99 -4.99
C THR A 277 -6.51 27.71 -5.25
N LEU A 278 -7.82 27.82 -5.51
CA LEU A 278 -8.71 26.69 -5.76
C LEU A 278 -8.79 26.28 -7.23
N LYS A 279 -8.61 27.23 -8.14
CA LYS A 279 -8.36 26.95 -9.55
C LYS A 279 -7.04 26.20 -9.74
N LEU A 280 -5.97 26.63 -9.05
CA LEU A 280 -4.69 25.93 -9.00
C LEU A 280 -4.87 24.50 -8.47
N ALA A 281 -5.67 24.31 -7.43
CA ALA A 281 -6.01 23.00 -6.88
C ALA A 281 -6.90 22.12 -7.80
N GLY A 282 -7.33 22.62 -8.96
CA GLY A 282 -8.15 21.87 -9.92
C GLY A 282 -9.59 21.57 -9.46
N LEU A 283 -10.04 22.20 -8.36
CA LEU A 283 -11.32 21.92 -7.68
C LEU A 283 -12.59 22.11 -8.53
N PRO A 284 -12.67 23.08 -9.46
CA PRO A 284 -13.86 23.25 -10.33
C PRO A 284 -14.20 22.03 -11.19
N ASN A 285 -13.26 21.10 -11.37
CA ASN A 285 -13.44 19.88 -12.17
C ASN A 285 -13.81 18.64 -11.33
N PHE A 286 -13.94 18.75 -10.00
CA PHE A 286 -14.25 17.61 -9.12
C PHE A 286 -15.76 17.34 -9.08
N LYS A 287 -16.31 16.68 -10.09
CA LYS A 287 -17.70 16.18 -10.05
C LYS A 287 -17.86 14.96 -9.14
N GLU A 288 -16.85 14.09 -9.15
CA GLU A 288 -16.79 12.85 -8.37
C GLU A 288 -15.34 12.65 -7.92
N GLY A 289 -15.09 12.52 -6.62
CA GLY A 289 -13.72 12.43 -6.12
C GLY A 289 -13.66 12.23 -4.62
N TYR A 290 -12.55 11.73 -4.11
CA TYR A 290 -12.41 11.46 -2.69
C TYR A 290 -12.07 12.76 -1.95
N ILE A 291 -12.64 12.99 -0.76
CA ILE A 291 -12.30 14.18 0.07
C ILE A 291 -10.79 14.31 0.32
N TRP A 292 -10.06 13.19 0.44
CA TRP A 292 -8.61 13.21 0.62
C TRP A 292 -7.88 13.84 -0.57
N GLU A 293 -8.45 13.76 -1.77
CA GLU A 293 -7.88 14.38 -2.96
C GLU A 293 -7.99 15.88 -2.84
N VAL A 294 -9.15 16.38 -2.43
CA VAL A 294 -9.36 17.82 -2.24
C VAL A 294 -8.40 18.36 -1.18
N THR A 295 -8.28 17.71 -0.01
CA THR A 295 -7.36 18.15 1.06
C THR A 295 -5.89 18.05 0.67
N ALA A 296 -5.47 16.97 0.00
CA ALA A 296 -4.09 16.84 -0.49
C ALA A 296 -3.74 17.87 -1.58
N HIS A 297 -4.72 18.37 -2.34
CA HIS A 297 -4.49 19.45 -3.30
C HIS A 297 -4.35 20.80 -2.61
N PHE A 298 -5.10 21.08 -1.53
CA PHE A 298 -4.90 22.31 -0.75
C PHE A 298 -3.48 22.43 -0.19
N GLU A 299 -2.90 21.34 0.33
CA GLU A 299 -1.52 21.30 0.81
C GLU A 299 -0.49 21.59 -0.29
N ARG A 300 -0.80 21.22 -1.55
CA ARG A 300 0.14 21.31 -2.68
C ARG A 300 -0.05 22.56 -3.53
N ALA A 301 -1.25 23.11 -3.62
CA ALA A 301 -1.56 24.33 -4.36
C ALA A 301 -0.79 25.55 -3.82
N VAL A 302 -0.24 25.46 -2.61
CA VAL A 302 0.58 26.49 -1.98
C VAL A 302 2.08 26.25 -2.14
N GLN A 303 2.47 25.14 -2.78
CA GLN A 303 3.85 24.96 -3.21
C GLN A 303 4.11 25.85 -4.44
N PRO A 304 5.05 26.81 -4.38
CA PRO A 304 5.27 27.74 -5.49
C PRO A 304 5.71 27.04 -6.78
N ALA A 305 6.38 25.89 -6.67
CA ALA A 305 6.74 25.05 -7.81
C ALA A 305 5.50 24.52 -8.57
N TYR A 306 4.49 24.04 -7.84
CA TYR A 306 3.25 23.53 -8.42
C TYR A 306 2.47 24.64 -9.12
N GLU A 307 2.32 25.80 -8.47
CA GLU A 307 1.66 26.97 -9.04
C GLU A 307 2.32 27.42 -10.34
N LYS A 308 3.66 27.49 -10.38
CA LYS A 308 4.41 27.87 -11.59
C LYS A 308 4.20 26.91 -12.74
N LEU A 309 4.19 25.60 -12.48
CA LEU A 309 3.92 24.60 -13.52
C LEU A 309 2.49 24.72 -14.04
N TYR A 310 1.50 24.85 -13.15
CA TYR A 310 0.11 25.01 -13.55
C TYR A 310 -0.09 26.28 -14.39
N LYS A 311 0.41 27.43 -13.93
CA LYS A 311 0.36 28.70 -14.67
C LYS A 311 1.11 28.66 -16.00
N ALA A 312 2.12 27.81 -16.13
CA ALA A 312 2.84 27.59 -17.38
C ALA A 312 2.11 26.65 -18.37
N GLY A 313 0.96 26.07 -17.97
CA GLY A 313 0.08 25.25 -18.81
C GLY A 313 0.23 23.73 -18.64
N PHE A 314 0.91 23.25 -17.59
CA PHE A 314 1.18 21.83 -17.35
C PHE A 314 0.05 21.09 -16.61
N GLU A 315 -1.18 21.19 -17.08
CA GLU A 315 -2.37 20.71 -16.38
C GLU A 315 -2.39 19.19 -16.12
N THR A 316 -2.11 18.36 -17.13
CA THR A 316 -2.10 16.89 -17.00
C THR A 316 -0.99 16.44 -16.05
N LEU A 317 0.21 17.01 -16.20
CA LEU A 317 1.33 16.74 -15.32
C LEU A 317 0.98 17.07 -13.85
N CYS A 318 0.41 18.25 -13.59
CA CYS A 318 -0.07 18.65 -12.27
C CYS A 318 -1.13 17.70 -11.69
N LYS A 319 -1.98 17.11 -12.54
CA LYS A 319 -2.96 16.07 -12.17
C LYS A 319 -2.32 14.71 -11.88
N GLU A 320 -1.19 14.36 -12.47
CA GLU A 320 -0.50 13.08 -12.19
C GLU A 320 0.39 13.17 -10.95
N ILE A 321 1.09 14.30 -10.77
CA ILE A 321 1.88 14.59 -9.56
C ILE A 321 1.01 14.47 -8.29
N ARG A 322 -0.32 14.68 -8.41
CA ARG A 322 -1.39 14.33 -7.44
C ARG A 322 -1.15 13.03 -6.66
N HIS A 323 -0.61 12.00 -7.30
CA HIS A 323 -0.48 10.66 -6.73
C HIS A 323 0.93 10.32 -6.24
N CYS A 324 1.94 11.12 -6.61
CA CYS A 324 3.34 10.86 -6.25
C CYS A 324 3.79 11.79 -5.10
N ARG A 325 4.28 11.18 -4.00
CA ARG A 325 4.84 11.93 -2.84
C ARG A 325 6.27 12.46 -3.07
N HIS A 326 6.86 12.24 -4.23
CA HIS A 326 8.30 12.41 -4.41
C HIS A 326 8.61 13.08 -5.76
N ASN A 327 9.57 14.02 -5.72
CA ASN A 327 10.39 14.52 -6.84
C ASN A 327 9.99 15.79 -7.59
N ILE A 328 9.35 16.78 -6.95
CA ILE A 328 9.44 18.17 -7.45
C ILE A 328 10.20 18.99 -6.44
N ASP A 329 11.28 19.60 -6.91
CA ASP A 329 12.03 20.59 -6.17
C ASP A 329 11.11 21.79 -5.88
N VAL A 330 10.82 22.00 -4.60
CA VAL A 330 9.89 23.01 -4.11
C VAL A 330 10.51 24.41 -4.05
N GLY A 331 11.71 24.60 -4.60
CA GLY A 331 12.37 25.90 -4.71
C GLY A 331 11.49 26.93 -5.42
N SER A 332 11.05 27.94 -4.67
CA SER A 332 10.11 28.97 -5.13
C SER A 332 10.65 29.89 -6.22
N THR A 333 11.95 29.85 -6.50
CA THR A 333 12.65 30.69 -7.48
C THR A 333 12.90 30.01 -8.82
N LEU A 334 12.68 28.70 -8.94
CA LEU A 334 12.97 27.96 -10.17
C LEU A 334 11.94 28.29 -11.28
N SER A 335 12.41 28.36 -12.53
CA SER A 335 11.55 28.44 -13.71
C SER A 335 10.94 27.06 -14.03
N PRO A 336 9.83 26.96 -14.77
CA PRO A 336 9.22 25.67 -15.14
C PRO A 336 10.23 24.68 -15.75
N LYS A 337 11.13 25.15 -16.61
CA LYS A 337 12.23 24.34 -17.16
C LYS A 337 13.14 23.76 -16.07
N LYS A 338 13.58 24.60 -15.12
CA LYS A 338 14.45 24.16 -14.01
C LYS A 338 13.72 23.21 -13.07
N LEU A 339 12.43 23.44 -12.82
CA LEU A 339 11.58 22.53 -12.04
C LEU A 339 11.48 21.14 -12.67
N LEU A 340 11.34 21.08 -13.99
CA LEU A 340 11.25 19.83 -14.74
C LEU A 340 12.60 19.14 -14.96
N LYS A 341 13.74 19.80 -14.67
CA LYS A 341 15.10 19.27 -14.87
C LYS A 341 15.38 18.77 -16.30
N ILE A 342 14.91 19.53 -17.30
CA ILE A 342 15.10 19.24 -18.73
C ILE A 342 15.86 20.35 -19.46
N THR A 343 16.40 20.03 -20.64
CA THR A 343 17.19 20.97 -21.45
C THR A 343 16.31 22.07 -22.07
N GLY A 344 16.95 23.12 -22.59
CA GLY A 344 16.22 24.24 -23.21
C GLY A 344 15.52 23.84 -24.50
N GLU A 345 16.16 22.95 -25.26
CA GLU A 345 15.65 22.39 -26.50
C GLU A 345 14.43 21.50 -26.24
N GLN A 346 14.53 20.62 -25.25
CA GLN A 346 13.40 19.79 -24.78
C GLN A 346 12.19 20.63 -24.38
N PHE A 347 12.41 21.76 -23.70
CA PHE A 347 11.33 22.62 -23.21
C PHE A 347 10.55 23.34 -24.33
N LYS A 348 11.20 23.69 -25.45
CA LYS A 348 10.56 24.47 -26.55
C LYS A 348 9.44 23.70 -27.24
N GLY A 349 9.58 22.38 -27.40
CA GLY A 349 8.65 21.53 -28.16
C GLY A 349 7.56 20.83 -27.33
N LEU A 350 7.42 21.14 -26.04
CA LEU A 350 6.47 20.42 -25.17
C LEU A 350 5.02 20.77 -25.49
N ASN A 351 4.18 19.73 -25.64
CA ASN A 351 2.75 19.91 -25.47
C ASN A 351 2.42 19.95 -23.98
N ARG A 352 2.48 21.14 -23.39
CA ARG A 352 2.35 21.33 -21.93
C ARG A 352 1.04 20.78 -21.38
N LYS A 353 -0.07 20.91 -22.13
CA LYS A 353 -1.39 20.47 -21.68
C LYS A 353 -1.49 18.97 -21.50
N SER A 354 -0.86 18.18 -22.38
CA SER A 354 -0.97 16.71 -22.40
C SER A 354 0.22 15.99 -21.78
N LEU A 355 1.21 16.72 -21.28
CA LEU A 355 2.47 16.14 -20.83
C LEU A 355 2.28 15.30 -19.55
N THR A 356 2.84 14.10 -19.56
CA THR A 356 2.75 13.12 -18.47
C THR A 356 4.06 13.00 -17.69
N THR A 357 3.98 12.39 -16.51
CA THR A 357 5.14 12.10 -15.65
C THR A 357 6.13 11.13 -16.31
N ASN A 358 5.64 10.16 -17.08
CA ASN A 358 6.48 9.21 -17.82
C ASN A 358 7.26 9.90 -18.93
N GLU A 359 6.63 10.79 -19.71
CA GLU A 359 7.30 11.57 -20.75
C GLU A 359 8.38 12.49 -20.14
N ILE A 360 8.09 13.13 -19.00
CA ILE A 360 9.09 13.93 -18.28
C ILE A 360 10.28 13.07 -17.85
N LYS A 361 10.03 11.89 -17.26
CA LYS A 361 11.10 10.99 -16.82
C LYS A 361 11.98 10.55 -18.00
N ALA A 362 11.37 10.21 -19.14
CA ALA A 362 12.07 9.88 -20.36
C ALA A 362 12.99 11.01 -20.84
N LEU A 363 12.50 12.25 -20.83
CA LEU A 363 13.29 13.44 -21.21
C LEU A 363 14.43 13.73 -20.22
N GLN A 364 14.20 13.53 -18.91
CA GLN A 364 15.21 13.71 -17.87
C GLN A 364 16.36 12.71 -18.00
N GLU A 365 16.04 11.45 -18.29
CA GLU A 365 17.03 10.38 -18.45
C GLU A 365 17.80 10.49 -19.78
N ASN A 366 17.26 11.23 -20.76
CA ASN A 366 17.82 11.31 -22.12
C ASN A 366 17.90 12.77 -22.62
N PRO A 367 19.01 13.50 -22.34
CA PRO A 367 19.12 14.92 -22.68
C PRO A 367 18.99 15.29 -24.17
N HIS A 368 19.27 14.34 -25.07
CA HIS A 368 19.18 14.51 -26.52
C HIS A 368 17.82 14.12 -27.12
N LEU A 369 16.91 13.57 -26.31
CA LEU A 369 15.57 13.17 -26.74
C LEU A 369 14.66 14.40 -26.78
N THR A 370 13.98 14.64 -27.90
CA THR A 370 12.93 15.67 -27.97
C THR A 370 11.56 15.10 -27.61
N HIS A 371 10.61 15.96 -27.24
CA HIS A 371 9.23 15.54 -26.97
C HIS A 371 8.52 14.95 -28.21
N GLU A 372 8.92 15.38 -29.40
CA GLU A 372 8.37 14.85 -30.65
C GLU A 372 8.89 13.43 -30.93
N ASP A 373 10.18 13.18 -30.66
CA ASP A 373 10.77 11.84 -30.77
C ASP A 373 10.09 10.86 -29.82
N GLU A 374 9.81 11.27 -28.58
CA GLU A 374 9.08 10.46 -27.59
C GLU A 374 7.69 10.05 -28.08
N LYS A 375 6.95 11.00 -28.67
CA LYS A 375 5.61 10.72 -29.21
C LYS A 375 5.64 9.76 -30.38
N LYS A 376 6.64 9.86 -31.25
CA LYS A 376 6.80 8.93 -32.39
C LYS A 376 7.06 7.51 -31.90
N LEU A 377 7.93 7.34 -30.91
CA LEU A 377 8.20 6.03 -30.29
C LEU A 377 6.96 5.47 -29.57
N ALA A 378 6.27 6.29 -28.79
CA ALA A 378 5.07 5.88 -28.06
C ALA A 378 3.93 5.44 -29.01
N LYS A 379 3.75 6.12 -30.15
CA LYS A 379 2.76 5.73 -31.17
C LYS A 379 3.08 4.36 -31.78
N ALA A 380 4.36 4.01 -31.87
CA ALA A 380 4.82 2.71 -32.34
C ALA A 380 4.80 1.62 -31.24
N GLY A 381 4.30 1.93 -30.04
CA GLY A 381 4.21 0.98 -28.93
C GLY A 381 5.50 0.83 -28.11
N TYR A 382 6.51 1.67 -28.36
CA TYR A 382 7.80 1.59 -27.68
C TYR A 382 7.97 2.71 -26.66
N LYS A 383 8.66 2.37 -25.56
CA LYS A 383 9.12 3.35 -24.57
C LYS A 383 10.53 3.77 -24.92
N SER A 384 10.83 5.06 -24.88
CA SER A 384 12.16 5.57 -25.24
C SER A 384 13.30 5.00 -24.42
N PHE A 385 13.08 4.71 -23.13
CA PHE A 385 14.10 4.09 -22.30
C PHE A 385 14.53 2.70 -22.79
N ASP A 386 13.68 1.99 -23.54
CA ASP A 386 14.04 0.71 -24.13
C ASP A 386 14.93 0.90 -25.36
N VAL A 387 14.60 1.86 -26.22
CA VAL A 387 15.38 2.17 -27.43
C VAL A 387 16.74 2.79 -27.08
N CYS A 388 16.76 3.70 -26.10
CA CYS A 388 17.95 4.42 -25.68
C CYS A 388 19.04 3.52 -25.04
N LYS A 389 18.75 2.23 -24.75
CA LYS A 389 19.75 1.20 -24.35
C LYS A 389 20.69 0.77 -25.48
N TYR A 390 20.31 1.02 -26.72
CA TYR A 390 20.99 0.54 -27.92
C TYR A 390 21.55 1.68 -28.75
N ILE A 391 20.79 2.77 -28.89
CA ILE A 391 21.18 3.95 -29.66
C ILE A 391 20.48 5.20 -29.13
N THR A 392 21.02 6.39 -29.37
CA THR A 392 20.29 7.63 -29.07
C THR A 392 18.94 7.64 -29.78
N CYS A 393 17.86 7.88 -29.03
CA CYS A 393 16.51 7.89 -29.58
C CYS A 393 16.32 8.86 -30.76
N HIS A 394 17.04 10.00 -30.79
CA HIS A 394 17.11 10.90 -31.95
C HIS A 394 17.56 10.19 -33.24
N LYS A 395 18.65 9.41 -33.18
CA LYS A 395 19.16 8.65 -34.34
C LYS A 395 18.17 7.57 -34.78
N ALA A 396 17.52 6.89 -33.83
CA ALA A 396 16.51 5.88 -34.13
C ALA A 396 15.31 6.49 -34.88
N VAL A 397 14.75 7.58 -34.35
CA VAL A 397 13.61 8.28 -34.97
C VAL A 397 14.00 8.89 -36.32
N LYS A 398 15.21 9.46 -36.44
CA LYS A 398 15.72 10.00 -37.71
C LYS A 398 15.84 8.91 -38.78
N PHE A 399 16.31 7.73 -38.41
CA PHE A 399 16.42 6.59 -39.33
C PHE A 399 15.04 6.02 -39.71
N ALA A 400 14.11 5.96 -38.76
CA ALA A 400 12.77 5.43 -38.96
C ALA A 400 11.83 6.39 -39.72
N LYS A 401 12.26 7.62 -40.02
CA LYS A 401 11.45 8.60 -40.74
C LYS A 401 11.10 8.07 -42.13
N GLY A 402 9.79 7.93 -42.41
CA GLY A 402 9.30 7.35 -43.67
C GLY A 402 9.37 5.82 -43.75
N LYS A 403 9.65 5.15 -42.62
CA LYS A 403 9.72 3.69 -42.43
C LYS A 403 9.00 3.28 -41.14
N GLU A 404 7.91 3.97 -40.82
CA GLU A 404 7.19 3.81 -39.55
C GLU A 404 6.57 2.41 -39.39
N ASP A 405 6.33 1.72 -40.50
CA ASP A 405 5.81 0.35 -40.59
C ASP A 405 6.79 -0.73 -40.10
N VAL A 406 8.10 -0.51 -40.27
CA VAL A 406 9.16 -1.45 -39.85
C VAL A 406 9.89 -1.03 -38.56
N LEU A 407 9.32 -0.08 -37.82
CA LEU A 407 9.94 0.45 -36.60
C LEU A 407 10.06 -0.63 -35.51
N THR A 408 9.10 -1.56 -35.47
CA THR A 408 9.10 -2.69 -34.54
C THR A 408 10.31 -3.59 -34.76
N GLU A 409 10.48 -4.04 -36.01
CA GLU A 409 11.57 -4.90 -36.45
C GLU A 409 12.92 -4.18 -36.33
N TYR A 410 12.96 -2.86 -36.52
CA TYR A 410 14.16 -2.07 -36.30
C TYR A 410 14.58 -2.05 -34.82
N VAL A 411 13.64 -1.83 -33.88
CA VAL A 411 13.96 -1.84 -32.45
C VAL A 411 14.37 -3.24 -31.99
N ASP A 412 13.72 -4.30 -32.48
CA ASP A 412 14.14 -5.67 -32.20
C ASP A 412 15.51 -5.99 -32.80
N PHE A 413 15.79 -5.50 -34.01
CA PHE A 413 17.12 -5.58 -34.62
C PHE A 413 18.18 -4.90 -33.76
N LEU A 414 17.95 -3.69 -33.23
CA LEU A 414 18.90 -3.00 -32.36
C LEU A 414 19.27 -3.81 -31.11
N ARG A 415 18.29 -4.53 -30.53
CA ARG A 415 18.53 -5.46 -29.42
C ARG A 415 19.42 -6.63 -29.86
N LEU A 416 19.09 -7.27 -30.98
CA LEU A 416 19.84 -8.41 -31.52
C LEU A 416 21.25 -8.00 -31.92
N ALA A 417 21.40 -6.83 -32.56
CA ALA A 417 22.66 -6.25 -32.97
C ALA A 417 23.61 -6.09 -31.78
N LYS A 418 23.12 -5.57 -30.65
CA LYS A 418 23.91 -5.47 -29.41
C LYS A 418 24.34 -6.84 -28.88
N GLU A 419 23.48 -7.84 -28.97
CA GLU A 419 23.77 -9.19 -28.49
C GLU A 419 24.88 -9.88 -29.29
N ILE A 420 24.87 -9.70 -30.62
CA ILE A 420 25.85 -10.30 -31.54
C ILE A 420 27.06 -9.39 -31.83
N GLY A 421 27.09 -8.19 -31.27
CA GLY A 421 28.17 -7.22 -31.52
C GLY A 421 28.15 -6.60 -32.93
N GLU A 422 26.99 -6.54 -33.59
CA GLU A 422 26.83 -5.89 -34.90
C GLU A 422 27.04 -4.38 -34.77
N LYS A 423 27.89 -3.83 -35.63
CA LYS A 423 28.27 -2.41 -35.62
C LYS A 423 27.37 -1.58 -36.54
N ASN A 424 26.81 -2.17 -37.59
CA ASN A 424 25.94 -1.46 -38.50
C ASN A 424 24.50 -1.37 -37.95
N LEU A 425 24.22 -0.30 -37.21
CA LEU A 425 22.90 -0.04 -36.62
C LEU A 425 21.90 0.64 -37.58
N PHE A 426 22.27 0.83 -38.85
CA PHE A 426 21.46 1.55 -39.85
C PHE A 426 21.37 0.77 -41.16
N PRO A 427 20.70 -0.40 -41.15
CA PRO A 427 20.60 -1.23 -42.33
C PRO A 427 19.78 -0.56 -43.44
N LYS A 428 20.12 -0.81 -44.70
CA LYS A 428 19.29 -0.33 -45.82
C LYS A 428 17.92 -1.02 -45.83
N ASP A 429 17.93 -2.33 -45.59
CA ASP A 429 16.78 -3.22 -45.46
C ASP A 429 16.68 -3.72 -44.02
N VAL A 430 15.67 -3.23 -43.29
CA VAL A 430 15.46 -3.51 -41.87
C VAL A 430 15.05 -4.95 -41.63
N LEU A 431 14.15 -5.49 -42.46
CA LEU A 431 13.61 -6.83 -42.30
C LEU A 431 14.71 -7.88 -42.49
N LYS A 432 15.47 -7.74 -43.58
CA LYS A 432 16.61 -8.63 -43.84
C LYS A 432 17.64 -8.58 -42.72
N ALA A 433 17.99 -7.38 -42.25
CA ALA A 433 18.96 -7.22 -41.17
C ALA A 433 18.46 -7.81 -39.84
N HIS A 434 17.16 -7.66 -39.54
CA HIS A 434 16.53 -8.29 -38.39
C HIS A 434 16.65 -9.82 -38.46
N ASP A 435 16.28 -10.43 -39.58
CA ASP A 435 16.28 -11.89 -39.74
C ASP A 435 17.69 -12.49 -39.72
N ASP A 436 18.64 -11.81 -40.35
CA ASP A 436 20.06 -12.16 -40.31
C ASP A 436 20.60 -12.08 -38.86
N ALA A 437 20.30 -10.98 -38.15
CA ALA A 437 20.72 -10.79 -36.77
C ALA A 437 20.06 -11.80 -35.82
N PHE A 438 18.80 -12.16 -36.05
CA PHE A 438 18.09 -13.18 -35.29
C PHE A 438 18.75 -14.54 -35.45
N SER A 439 19.08 -14.93 -36.69
CA SER A 439 19.76 -16.19 -37.00
C SER A 439 21.15 -16.26 -36.35
N LYS A 440 21.93 -15.18 -36.43
CA LYS A 440 23.24 -15.06 -35.75
C LYS A 440 23.09 -15.13 -34.23
N ALA A 441 22.13 -14.40 -33.65
CA ALA A 441 21.91 -14.41 -32.21
C ALA A 441 21.50 -15.80 -31.71
N LYS A 442 20.68 -16.51 -32.48
CA LYS A 442 20.32 -17.91 -32.20
C LYS A 442 21.57 -18.81 -32.20
N ALA A 443 22.45 -18.69 -33.18
CA ALA A 443 23.70 -19.45 -33.23
C ALA A 443 24.60 -19.16 -32.01
N VAL A 444 24.82 -17.87 -31.68
CA VAL A 444 25.61 -17.45 -30.51
C VAL A 444 25.02 -17.98 -29.20
N ARG A 445 23.69 -17.95 -29.04
CA ARG A 445 23.02 -18.51 -27.85
C ARG A 445 23.19 -20.03 -27.77
N ASN A 446 23.05 -20.75 -28.89
CA ASN A 446 23.23 -22.20 -28.95
C ASN A 446 24.67 -22.61 -28.62
N GLU A 447 25.65 -21.85 -29.12
CA GLU A 447 27.07 -22.06 -28.82
C GLU A 447 27.36 -21.85 -27.33
N ARG A 448 26.93 -20.71 -26.75
CA ARG A 448 27.05 -20.45 -25.30
C ARG A 448 26.37 -21.51 -24.45
N LEU A 449 25.22 -22.01 -24.90
CA LEU A 449 24.51 -23.08 -24.21
C LEU A 449 25.29 -24.39 -24.29
N SER A 450 25.85 -24.71 -25.46
CA SER A 450 26.70 -25.89 -25.68
C SER A 450 27.96 -25.84 -24.83
N GLU A 451 28.62 -24.69 -24.73
CA GLU A 451 29.79 -24.49 -23.84
C GLU A 451 29.45 -24.79 -22.38
N LYS A 452 28.31 -24.27 -21.88
CA LYS A 452 27.86 -24.55 -20.51
C LYS A 452 27.51 -26.01 -20.30
N ILE A 453 26.84 -26.65 -21.25
CA ILE A 453 26.53 -28.08 -21.20
C ILE A 453 27.82 -28.88 -21.10
N ARG A 454 28.81 -28.58 -21.96
CA ARG A 454 30.12 -29.21 -21.96
C ARG A 454 30.81 -29.04 -20.62
N GLU A 455 30.94 -27.80 -20.14
CA GLU A 455 31.60 -27.49 -18.86
C GLU A 455 30.96 -28.27 -17.69
N VAL A 456 29.63 -28.28 -17.64
CA VAL A 456 28.87 -28.92 -16.57
C VAL A 456 28.95 -30.46 -16.66
N ASN A 457 28.92 -31.04 -17.86
CA ASN A 457 28.96 -32.49 -18.03
C ASN A 457 30.39 -33.06 -17.96
N GLU A 458 31.41 -32.31 -18.39
CA GLU A 458 32.81 -32.71 -18.20
C GLU A 458 33.18 -32.80 -16.71
N LYS A 459 32.64 -31.90 -15.87
CA LYS A 459 32.83 -31.96 -14.40
C LYS A 459 32.21 -33.19 -13.74
N ARG A 460 31.22 -33.83 -14.37
CA ARG A 460 30.51 -34.97 -13.78
C ARG A 460 31.29 -36.27 -13.87
N ASP A 461 32.17 -36.40 -14.87
CA ASP A 461 32.96 -37.62 -15.12
C ASP A 461 32.15 -38.93 -15.03
N TRP A 462 30.90 -38.90 -15.51
CA TRP A 462 30.00 -40.05 -15.46
C TRP A 462 30.28 -40.99 -16.63
N SER A 463 31.01 -42.06 -16.37
CA SER A 463 31.13 -43.22 -17.26
C SER A 463 30.55 -44.46 -16.58
N TYR A 464 29.54 -45.08 -17.19
CA TYR A 464 28.99 -46.35 -16.72
C TYR A 464 28.64 -47.23 -17.93
N GLU A 465 29.15 -48.45 -17.90
CA GLU A 465 28.96 -49.44 -18.97
C GLU A 465 28.77 -50.80 -18.31
N LYS A 466 27.75 -51.53 -18.75
CA LYS A 466 27.40 -52.86 -18.24
C LYS A 466 26.64 -53.60 -19.32
N ASP A 467 27.06 -54.84 -19.56
CA ASP A 467 26.55 -55.69 -20.64
C ASP A 467 26.70 -54.98 -22.00
N ASP A 468 25.63 -54.82 -22.77
CA ASP A 468 25.63 -54.13 -24.06
C ASP A 468 25.16 -52.66 -23.99
N LEU A 469 24.97 -52.15 -22.77
CA LEU A 469 24.48 -50.80 -22.49
C LEU A 469 25.59 -49.87 -21.98
N LYS A 470 25.60 -48.66 -22.53
CA LYS A 470 26.55 -47.61 -22.18
C LYS A 470 25.86 -46.28 -21.91
N LEU A 471 26.32 -45.59 -20.88
CA LEU A 471 25.87 -44.26 -20.49
C LEU A 471 26.75 -43.17 -21.13
N GLU A 472 26.11 -42.19 -21.77
CA GLU A 472 26.77 -41.01 -22.34
C GLU A 472 26.06 -39.72 -21.93
N LEU A 473 26.84 -38.65 -21.73
CA LEU A 473 26.32 -37.31 -21.51
C LEU A 473 26.41 -36.47 -22.80
N PRO A 474 25.38 -35.65 -23.12
CA PRO A 474 25.46 -34.73 -24.24
C PRO A 474 26.56 -33.69 -24.03
N LYS A 475 27.32 -33.36 -25.08
CA LYS A 475 28.42 -32.39 -25.03
C LYS A 475 28.00 -31.03 -25.55
N SER A 476 26.93 -30.97 -26.33
CA SER A 476 26.44 -29.75 -26.98
C SER A 476 24.93 -29.73 -27.07
N PHE A 477 24.36 -28.57 -27.41
CA PHE A 477 22.94 -28.45 -27.74
C PHE A 477 22.57 -29.30 -28.97
N ASP A 478 23.46 -29.38 -29.95
CA ASP A 478 23.25 -30.16 -31.18
C ASP A 478 23.13 -31.66 -30.90
N ASP A 479 23.76 -32.16 -29.84
CA ASP A 479 23.61 -33.57 -29.44
C ASP A 479 22.17 -33.86 -29.00
N PHE A 480 21.52 -32.93 -28.29
CA PHE A 480 20.10 -33.05 -27.96
C PHE A 480 19.25 -33.11 -29.22
N VAL A 481 19.53 -32.27 -30.22
CA VAL A 481 18.78 -32.23 -31.48
C VAL A 481 18.93 -33.56 -32.23
N LYS A 482 20.17 -34.02 -32.43
CA LYS A 482 20.47 -35.30 -33.10
C LYS A 482 19.83 -36.49 -32.38
N GLU A 483 19.89 -36.51 -31.06
CA GLU A 483 19.28 -37.57 -30.25
C GLU A 483 17.76 -37.57 -30.42
N SER A 484 17.15 -36.39 -30.34
CA SER A 484 15.71 -36.17 -30.45
C SER A 484 15.18 -36.58 -31.83
N ASP A 485 15.92 -36.28 -32.89
CA ASP A 485 15.57 -36.64 -34.27
C ASP A 485 15.70 -38.15 -34.50
N THR A 486 16.77 -38.76 -33.98
CA THR A 486 16.99 -40.21 -34.11
C THR A 486 15.92 -41.01 -33.38
N LEU A 487 15.64 -40.65 -32.13
CA LEU A 487 14.66 -41.35 -31.29
C LEU A 487 13.24 -40.81 -31.46
N LYS A 488 13.03 -39.80 -32.32
CA LYS A 488 11.73 -39.19 -32.64
C LYS A 488 10.93 -38.74 -31.41
N HIS A 489 11.59 -38.29 -30.35
CA HIS A 489 10.96 -37.70 -29.15
C HIS A 489 11.30 -36.20 -29.01
N CYS A 490 11.02 -35.59 -27.86
CA CYS A 490 11.00 -34.12 -27.70
C CYS A 490 12.20 -33.53 -26.95
N VAL A 491 13.26 -34.31 -26.68
CA VAL A 491 14.35 -33.89 -25.77
C VAL A 491 15.15 -32.71 -26.33
N GLY A 492 15.24 -32.60 -27.65
CA GLY A 492 15.97 -31.55 -28.38
C GLY A 492 15.12 -30.66 -29.26
N ARG A 493 13.77 -30.76 -29.20
CA ARG A 493 12.87 -29.90 -30.01
C ARG A 493 12.82 -28.45 -29.57
N SER A 494 13.27 -28.16 -28.34
CA SER A 494 13.40 -26.81 -27.79
C SER A 494 14.63 -26.74 -26.88
N ASP A 495 15.04 -25.54 -26.50
CA ASP A 495 16.17 -25.33 -25.58
C ASP A 495 15.84 -25.62 -24.10
N PHE A 496 14.65 -26.13 -23.79
CA PHE A 496 14.16 -26.34 -22.43
C PHE A 496 15.05 -27.27 -21.60
N TYR A 497 15.28 -28.50 -22.08
CA TYR A 497 16.09 -29.50 -21.37
C TYR A 497 17.55 -29.07 -21.28
N ALA A 498 18.09 -28.58 -22.40
CA ALA A 498 19.45 -28.05 -22.49
C ALA A 498 19.70 -26.91 -21.49
N LYS A 499 18.76 -25.97 -21.33
CA LYS A 499 18.84 -24.89 -20.32
C LYS A 499 18.82 -25.42 -18.89
N LYS A 500 18.03 -26.45 -18.59
CA LYS A 500 18.00 -27.05 -17.25
C LYS A 500 19.29 -27.79 -16.92
N VAL A 501 19.87 -28.50 -17.90
CA VAL A 501 21.18 -29.14 -17.78
C VAL A 501 22.27 -28.10 -17.53
N ALA A 502 22.28 -27.02 -18.32
CA ALA A 502 23.23 -25.90 -18.16
C ALA A 502 23.08 -25.12 -16.85
N LYS A 503 21.97 -25.30 -16.13
CA LYS A 503 21.71 -24.73 -14.78
C LYS A 503 21.94 -25.74 -13.66
N GLU A 504 22.32 -26.97 -13.99
CA GLU A 504 22.53 -28.05 -13.01
C GLU A 504 21.26 -28.40 -12.20
N GLU A 505 20.09 -28.20 -12.79
CA GLU A 505 18.80 -28.62 -12.18
C GLU A 505 18.52 -30.10 -12.46
N ILE A 506 18.87 -30.55 -13.66
CA ILE A 506 18.72 -31.94 -14.12
C ILE A 506 19.98 -32.38 -14.86
N ALA A 507 20.16 -33.69 -15.00
CA ALA A 507 21.03 -34.27 -16.01
C ALA A 507 20.18 -35.02 -17.04
N ILE A 508 20.52 -34.88 -18.31
CA ILE A 508 19.96 -35.70 -19.39
C ILE A 508 21.04 -36.67 -19.81
N VAL A 509 20.69 -37.95 -19.75
CA VAL A 509 21.60 -39.07 -19.98
C VAL A 509 21.14 -39.82 -21.23
N PHE A 510 22.08 -40.13 -22.11
CA PHE A 510 21.85 -40.96 -23.29
C PHE A 510 22.31 -42.38 -22.99
N VAL A 511 21.42 -43.35 -23.19
CA VAL A 511 21.74 -44.77 -23.12
C VAL A 511 21.95 -45.26 -24.54
N ARG A 512 23.14 -45.80 -24.79
CA ARG A 512 23.52 -46.47 -26.02
C ARG A 512 23.38 -47.98 -25.85
N LYS A 513 22.89 -48.66 -26.89
CA LYS A 513 22.91 -50.13 -27.01
C LYS A 513 23.72 -50.47 -28.25
N GLU A 514 24.81 -51.22 -28.09
CA GLU A 514 25.77 -51.50 -29.19
C GLU A 514 26.27 -50.21 -29.89
N GLY A 515 26.46 -49.12 -29.12
CA GLY A 515 26.88 -47.82 -29.64
C GLY A 515 25.80 -46.99 -30.35
N LYS A 516 24.56 -47.47 -30.46
CA LYS A 516 23.44 -46.75 -31.10
C LYS A 516 22.53 -46.08 -30.08
N PRO A 517 21.90 -44.93 -30.41
CA PRO A 517 20.85 -44.32 -29.58
C PRO A 517 19.74 -45.31 -29.24
N HIS A 518 19.49 -45.52 -27.95
CA HIS A 518 18.48 -46.47 -27.47
C HIS A 518 17.41 -45.78 -26.61
N VAL A 519 17.83 -45.06 -25.56
CA VAL A 519 16.95 -44.40 -24.59
C VAL A 519 17.56 -43.09 -24.11
N THR A 520 16.72 -42.10 -23.81
CA THR A 520 17.10 -40.92 -23.03
C THR A 520 16.46 -40.93 -21.65
N ALA A 521 17.21 -40.49 -20.64
CA ALA A 521 16.74 -40.44 -19.26
C ALA A 521 16.99 -39.05 -18.64
N GLU A 522 15.98 -38.52 -17.96
CA GLU A 522 16.03 -37.29 -17.18
C GLU A 522 16.24 -37.64 -15.70
N LEU A 523 17.36 -37.21 -15.16
CA LEU A 523 17.75 -37.37 -13.76
C LEU A 523 17.62 -36.03 -13.04
N SER A 524 16.89 -36.02 -11.92
CA SER A 524 16.86 -34.90 -10.99
C SER A 524 18.17 -34.85 -10.21
N LEU A 525 18.94 -33.77 -10.32
CA LEU A 525 20.20 -33.65 -9.59
C LEU A 525 20.00 -33.50 -8.06
N PRO A 526 18.96 -32.80 -7.55
CA PRO A 526 18.72 -32.70 -6.11
C PRO A 526 18.40 -34.04 -5.42
N SER A 527 17.65 -34.93 -6.09
CA SER A 527 17.23 -36.21 -5.50
C SER A 527 18.01 -37.42 -6.02
N LEU A 528 18.77 -37.22 -7.10
CA LEU A 528 19.41 -38.27 -7.90
C LEU A 528 18.40 -39.35 -8.29
N ASP A 529 17.18 -38.97 -8.68
CA ASP A 529 16.15 -39.91 -9.13
C ASP A 529 15.76 -39.66 -10.58
N PHE A 530 15.52 -40.74 -11.33
CA PHE A 530 15.05 -40.65 -12.70
C PHE A 530 13.58 -40.24 -12.74
N VAL A 531 13.33 -39.08 -13.34
CA VAL A 531 12.00 -38.47 -13.46
C VAL A 531 11.29 -38.98 -14.72
N GLN A 532 12.05 -39.15 -15.80
CA GLN A 532 11.51 -39.60 -17.08
C GLN A 532 12.53 -40.45 -17.84
N ILE A 533 12.07 -41.53 -18.46
CA ILE A 533 12.88 -42.41 -19.31
C ILE A 533 12.08 -42.69 -20.59
N ARG A 534 12.65 -42.37 -21.77
CA ARG A 534 11.97 -42.46 -23.07
C ARG A 534 12.86 -43.13 -24.13
N GLY A 535 12.32 -44.13 -24.80
CA GLY A 535 12.91 -44.72 -26.01
C GLY A 535 12.33 -44.13 -27.29
N LEU A 536 12.55 -44.84 -28.40
CA LEU A 536 12.04 -44.48 -29.73
C LEU A 536 10.52 -44.15 -29.69
N GLN A 537 10.14 -43.00 -30.25
CA GLN A 537 8.76 -42.50 -30.28
C GLN A 537 8.09 -42.41 -28.89
N ASN A 538 8.86 -42.05 -27.85
CA ASN A 538 8.41 -41.97 -26.45
C ASN A 538 7.99 -43.31 -25.83
N SER A 539 8.45 -44.43 -26.39
CA SER A 539 8.22 -45.76 -25.84
C SER A 539 8.79 -45.91 -24.41
N ARG A 540 8.21 -46.85 -23.65
CA ARG A 540 8.68 -47.18 -22.29
C ARG A 540 9.98 -47.97 -22.38
N PRO A 541 10.91 -47.79 -21.41
CA PRO A 541 12.15 -48.57 -21.36
C PRO A 541 11.87 -50.03 -21.00
N SER A 542 12.73 -50.94 -21.47
CA SER A 542 12.78 -52.32 -21.01
C SER A 542 13.22 -52.40 -19.54
N ASP A 543 12.94 -53.52 -18.88
CA ASP A 543 13.36 -53.72 -17.48
C ASP A 543 14.87 -53.83 -17.34
N GLU A 544 15.56 -54.30 -18.38
CA GLU A 544 17.01 -54.25 -18.54
C GLU A 544 17.53 -52.81 -18.39
N VAL A 545 16.99 -51.86 -19.16
CA VAL A 545 17.40 -50.44 -19.12
C VAL A 545 17.07 -49.79 -17.77
N LYS A 546 15.94 -50.15 -17.15
CA LYS A 546 15.60 -49.65 -15.80
C LYS A 546 16.58 -50.14 -14.75
N THR A 547 17.00 -51.41 -14.84
CA THR A 547 17.98 -52.01 -13.94
C THR A 547 19.33 -51.33 -14.10
N PHE A 548 19.79 -51.18 -15.35
CA PHE A 548 21.02 -50.46 -15.69
C PHE A 548 21.07 -49.04 -15.11
N LEU A 549 20.00 -48.26 -15.32
CA LEU A 549 19.91 -46.89 -14.79
C LEU A 549 19.84 -46.87 -13.26
N ASN A 550 19.14 -47.82 -12.63
CA ASN A 550 19.08 -47.88 -11.17
C ASN A 550 20.43 -48.29 -10.54
N ASP A 551 21.19 -49.18 -11.18
CA ASP A 551 22.54 -49.54 -10.74
C ASP A 551 23.47 -48.31 -10.78
N PHE A 552 23.43 -47.56 -11.89
CA PHE A 552 24.12 -46.27 -12.01
C PHE A 552 23.69 -45.28 -10.92
N ARG A 553 22.38 -45.18 -10.65
CA ARG A 553 21.84 -44.30 -9.59
C ARG A 553 22.42 -44.63 -8.22
N ILE A 554 22.48 -45.91 -7.87
CA ILE A 554 23.02 -46.38 -6.59
C ILE A 554 24.51 -46.04 -6.49
N MET A 555 25.28 -46.29 -7.56
CA MET A 555 26.70 -45.93 -7.63
C MET A 555 26.92 -44.44 -7.37
N GLN A 556 26.15 -43.56 -8.01
CA GLN A 556 26.26 -42.10 -7.81
C GLN A 556 25.88 -41.67 -6.39
N LYS A 557 24.83 -42.26 -5.79
CA LYS A 557 24.46 -41.98 -4.40
C LYS A 557 25.54 -42.40 -3.40
N MET A 558 26.27 -43.48 -3.67
CA MET A 558 27.40 -43.92 -2.85
C MET A 558 28.64 -43.02 -2.98
N GLN A 559 28.83 -42.36 -4.13
CA GLN A 559 29.95 -41.43 -4.35
C GLN A 559 29.71 -40.04 -3.72
N CYS A 560 28.45 -39.68 -3.44
CA CYS A 560 28.07 -38.40 -2.82
C CYS A 560 27.84 -38.48 -1.29
N ALA A 561 27.83 -39.68 -0.70
CA ALA A 561 27.72 -39.93 0.73
C ALA A 561 29.11 -40.06 1.36
#